data_AF-A0A968RMM3-F1
#
_entry.id   AF-A0A968RMM3-F1
#
_cell.length_a   1.000
_cell.length_b   1.000
_cell.length_c   1.000
_cell.angle_alpha   90.00
_cell.angle_beta   90.00
_cell.angle_gamma   90.00
#
_symmetry.space_group_name_H-M   'P 1'
#
loop_
_entity.id
_entity.type
_entity.pdbx_description
1 polymer ?
#
loop_
_entity_poly.entity_id
_entity_poly.type
_entity_poly.pdbx_seq_one_letter_code
_entity_poly.pdbx_strand_id
1 'polypeptide(L)' 'MLYVEKINDKVLITSLIDNLLKGASGQAVQNMNLMFGLDETLGLKLKAVAF' A
#
# COMPACT_ATOMS: atom_id res chain seq x y z
N MET A 1 1.61 2.56 6.96
CA MET A 1 1.55 2.80 8.42
C MET A 1 0.10 3.07 8.79
N LEU A 2 -0.39 2.46 9.87
CA LEU A 2 -1.75 2.67 10.38
C LEU A 2 -1.66 3.13 11.82
N TYR A 3 -2.39 4.20 12.15
CA TYR A 3 -2.54 4.72 13.50
C TYR A 3 -4.03 4.83 13.82
N VAL A 4 -4.41 4.42 15.01
CA VAL A 4 -5.80 4.38 15.46
C VAL A 4 -5.89 5.06 16.81
N GLU A 5 -6.82 6.01 16.93
CA GLU A 5 -7.05 6.77 18.15
C GLU A 5 -8.55 6.85 18.45
N LYS A 6 -8.94 6.66 19.72
CA LYS A 6 -10.31 6.87 20.17
C LYS A 6 -10.45 8.30 20.70
N ILE A 7 -11.32 9.08 20.08
CA ILE A 7 -11.64 10.45 20.47
C ILE A 7 -13.11 10.49 20.89
N ASN A 8 -13.36 10.54 22.20
CA ASN A 8 -14.70 10.40 22.80
C ASN A 8 -15.38 9.09 22.33
N ASP A 9 -16.50 9.21 21.63
CA ASP A 9 -17.29 8.10 21.07
C ASP A 9 -16.96 7.81 19.60
N LYS A 10 -15.90 8.43 19.05
CA LYS A 10 -15.45 8.23 17.68
C LYS A 10 -14.09 7.54 17.63
N VAL A 11 -13.83 6.84 16.53
CA VAL A 11 -12.51 6.27 16.20
C VAL A 11 -11.93 7.03 15.01
N LEU A 12 -10.76 7.63 15.20
CA LEU A 12 -9.94 8.23 14.15
C LEU A 12 -8.94 7.19 13.66
N ILE A 13 -8.93 6.94 12.36
CA ILE A 13 -7.98 6.05 11.70
C ILE A 13 -7.16 6.88 10.72
N THR A 14 -5.85 6.90 10.91
CA THR A 14 -4.90 7.56 10.01
C THR A 14 -4.08 6.50 9.27
N SER A 15 -4.11 6.54 7.94
CA SER A 15 -3.33 5.66 7.07
C SER A 15 -2.38 6.45 6.19
N LEU A 16 -1.13 5.99 6.09
CA LEU A 16 -0.14 6.56 5.17
C LEU A 16 0.31 5.51 4.15
N ILE A 17 0.25 5.89 2.88
CA ILE A 17 0.75 5.15 1.71
C ILE A 17 1.42 6.11 0.73
N ASP A 18 2.32 5.59 -0.11
CA ASP A 18 2.78 6.27 -1.32
C ASP A 18 1.65 6.26 -2.36
N ASN A 19 1.25 7.44 -2.84
CA ASN A 19 0.09 7.60 -3.72
C ASN A 19 0.32 7.07 -5.14
N LEU A 20 1.57 7.00 -5.60
CA LEU A 20 1.88 6.51 -6.95
C LEU A 20 2.27 5.04 -6.96
N LEU A 21 2.93 4.55 -5.90
CA LEU A 21 3.22 3.12 -5.75
C LEU A 21 1.97 2.38 -5.27
N LYS A 22 1.67 2.43 -3.97
CA LYS A 22 0.56 1.66 -3.40
C LYS A 22 -0.81 2.28 -3.73
N GLY A 23 -0.86 3.58 -4.01
CA GLY A 23 -2.08 4.27 -4.45
C GLY A 23 -2.39 4.18 -5.95
N ALA A 24 -1.44 3.73 -6.79
CA ALA A 24 -1.64 3.61 -8.24
C ALA A 24 -0.90 2.42 -8.87
N SER A 25 0.27 2.65 -9.47
CA SER A 25 0.92 1.69 -10.39
C SER A 25 1.37 0.41 -9.70
N GLY A 26 1.86 0.50 -8.46
CA GLY A 26 2.22 -0.66 -7.66
C GLY A 26 1.04 -1.56 -7.36
N GLN A 27 -0.15 -0.99 -7.11
CA GLN A 27 -1.37 -1.79 -6.93
C GLN A 27 -1.85 -2.41 -8.25
N ALA A 28 -1.71 -1.71 -9.37
CA ALA A 28 -2.04 -2.24 -10.69
C ALA A 28 -1.16 -3.47 -11.04
N VAL A 29 0.15 -3.38 -10.80
CA VAL A 29 1.09 -4.50 -10.98
C VAL A 29 0.78 -5.64 -10.01
N GLN A 30 0.43 -5.35 -8.77
CA GLN A 30 0.06 -6.38 -7.79
C GLN A 30 -1.16 -7.19 -8.25
N ASN A 31 -2.20 -6.50 -8.75
CA ASN A 31 -3.38 -7.14 -9.30
C ASN A 31 -3.06 -7.94 -10.57
N MET A 32 -2.23 -7.39 -11.45
CA MET A 32 -1.73 -8.09 -12.64
C MET A 32 -1.02 -9.40 -12.25
N ASN A 33 -0.11 -9.36 -11.27
CA ASN A 33 0.58 -10.56 -10.80
C ASN A 33 -0.40 -11.67 -10.42
N LEU A 34 -1.43 -11.33 -9.64
CA LEU A 34 -2.49 -12.27 -9.25
C LEU A 34 -3.27 -12.80 -10.47
N MET A 35 -3.65 -11.93 -11.41
CA MET A 35 -4.39 -12.33 -12.63
C MET A 35 -3.61 -13.32 -13.50
N PHE A 36 -2.28 -13.22 -13.52
CA PHE A 36 -1.40 -14.09 -14.30
C PHE A 36 -0.80 -15.25 -13.48
N GLY A 37 -1.24 -15.46 -12.23
CA GLY A 37 -0.75 -16.54 -11.36
C GLY A 37 0.71 -16.39 -10.94
N LEU A 38 1.24 -15.17 -10.97
CA LEU A 38 2.58 -14.83 -10.51
C LEU A 38 2.59 -14.57 -9.00
N ASP A 39 3.78 -14.57 -8.38
CA ASP A 39 3.92 -14.12 -7.00
C ASP A 39 3.42 -12.67 -6.86
N GLU A 40 2.52 -12.42 -5.91
CA GLU A 40 1.88 -11.11 -5.72
C GLU A 40 2.91 -9.98 -5.59
N THR A 41 4.06 -10.26 -4.96
CA THR A 41 5.11 -9.28 -4.68
C THR A 41 6.16 -9.14 -5.79
N LEU A 42 6.01 -9.89 -6.89
CA LEU A 42 6.93 -9.86 -8.03
C LEU A 42 7.05 -8.44 -8.60
N GLY A 43 8.28 -7.92 -8.66
CA GLY A 43 8.55 -6.57 -9.17
C GLY A 43 8.18 -5.42 -8.21
N LEU A 44 7.67 -5.70 -7.00
CA LEU A 44 7.19 -4.67 -6.06
C LEU A 44 8.10 -4.45 -4.84
N LYS A 45 9.20 -5.21 -4.72
CA LYS A 45 10.20 -5.06 -3.64
C LYS A 45 11.18 -3.93 -3.94
N LEU A 46 10.65 -2.76 -4.29
CA LEU A 46 11.45 -1.56 -4.49
C LEU A 46 12.02 -1.12 -3.14
N LYS A 47 13.35 -0.93 -3.05
CA LYS A 47 13.91 -0.13 -1.97
C LYS A 47 13.35 1.28 -2.10
N ALA A 48 12.99 1.91 -0.98
CA ALA A 48 12.74 3.34 -0.98
C ALA A 48 13.96 4.03 -1.59
N VAL A 49 13.76 4.78 -2.66
CA VAL A 49 14.76 5.73 -3.15
C VAL A 49 14.77 6.83 -2.10
N ALA A 50 15.67 6.72 -1.14
CA ALA A 50 15.80 7.69 -0.07
C ALA A 50 16.14 9.05 -0.67
N PHE A 51 15.38 10.07 -0.27
CA PHE A 51 15.86 11.43 -0.10
C PHE A 51 16.04 11.64 1.41
#